data_AF-A0A355KWE8-F1
#
_entry.id   AF-A0A355KWE8-F1
#
_cell.length_a   1.000
_cell.length_b   1.000
_cell.length_c   1.000
_cell.angle_alpha   90.00
_cell.angle_beta   90.00
_cell.angle_gamma   90.00
#
_symmetry.space_group_name_H-M   'P 1'
#
loop_
_entity.id
_entity.type
_entity.pdbx_description
1 polymer ?
#
loop_
_entity_poly.entity_id
_entity_poly.type
_entity_poly.pdbx_seq_one_letter_code
_entity_poly.pdbx_strand_id
1 'polypeptide(L)'
;MADCNKTIDFLREYARMHGKQKAKHDKKKMYCEDCPLVDLRARCYSNCIQAMLKFPKDAIQIVQKWSDEHPVETMIEHLKTQHPKVQLDEDNVPPFCPSSIGYEEDHSCDKDCIKCWNRPYMEENDI
;
A
#
# COMPACT_ATOMS: atom_id res chain seq x y z
N MET A 1 -17.12 -9.09 22.46
CA MET A 1 -15.72 -9.49 22.25
C MET A 1 -15.13 -8.55 21.22
N ALA A 2 -13.93 -8.01 21.45
CA ALA A 2 -13.28 -7.18 20.43
C ALA A 2 -12.83 -8.08 19.27
N ASP A 3 -13.04 -7.62 18.04
CA ASP A 3 -12.53 -8.28 16.83
C ASP A 3 -11.26 -7.58 16.38
N CYS A 4 -10.11 -8.15 16.75
CA CYS A 4 -8.80 -7.57 16.46
C CYS A 4 -8.44 -7.61 14.96
N ASN A 5 -9.14 -8.41 14.13
CA ASN A 5 -8.85 -8.50 12.71
C ASN A 5 -9.10 -7.18 11.97
N LYS A 6 -9.98 -6.33 12.50
CA LYS A 6 -10.26 -4.98 11.95
C LYS A 6 -9.08 -4.01 12.05
N THR A 7 -8.05 -4.35 12.84
CA THR A 7 -6.87 -3.50 13.04
C THR A 7 -5.74 -3.84 12.04
N ILE A 8 -5.85 -4.96 11.32
CA ILE A 8 -4.78 -5.43 10.42
C ILE A 8 -4.50 -4.41 9.32
N ASP A 9 -5.53 -3.87 8.68
CA ASP A 9 -5.37 -2.89 7.60
C ASP A 9 -4.69 -1.60 8.10
N PHE A 10 -5.08 -1.13 9.29
CA PHE A 10 -4.41 0.00 9.94
C PHE A 10 -2.91 -0.28 10.19
N LEU A 11 -2.56 -1.47 10.66
CA LEU A 11 -1.16 -1.84 10.94
C LEU A 11 -0.34 -1.95 9.65
N ARG A 12 -0.92 -2.49 8.57
CA ARG A 12 -0.31 -2.56 7.24
C ARG A 12 -0.05 -1.18 6.68
N GLU A 13 -1.06 -0.31 6.69
CA GLU A 13 -0.92 1.07 6.21
C GLU A 13 0.04 1.90 7.06
N TYR A 14 0.04 1.69 8.38
CA TYR A 14 1.06 2.26 9.26
C TYR A 14 2.47 1.79 8.88
N ALA A 15 2.67 0.51 8.56
CA ALA A 15 3.97 -0.01 8.13
C ALA A 15 4.39 0.56 6.76
N ARG A 16 3.45 0.65 5.81
CA ARG A 16 3.64 1.24 4.48
C ARG A 16 4.05 2.71 4.56
N MET A 17 3.39 3.48 5.43
CA MET A 17 3.70 4.88 5.71
C MET A 17 5.16 5.09 6.13
N HIS A 18 5.69 4.18 6.94
CA HIS A 18 7.07 4.23 7.41
C HIS A 18 8.07 3.54 6.46
N GLY A 19 7.64 3.21 5.24
CA GLY A 19 8.50 2.68 4.19
C GLY A 19 9.03 1.27 4.43
N LYS A 20 8.44 0.50 5.36
CA LYS A 20 8.84 -0.90 5.58
C LYS A 20 8.52 -1.81 4.38
N GLN A 21 7.61 -1.37 3.50
CA GLN A 21 7.19 -2.10 2.30
C GLN A 21 7.85 -1.61 0.99
N LYS A 22 8.78 -0.65 1.02
CA LYS A 22 9.36 -0.14 -0.24
C LYS A 22 10.35 -1.13 -0.85
N ALA A 23 10.07 -1.52 -2.10
CA ALA A 23 11.01 -2.16 -3.01
C ALA A 23 12.36 -1.43 -3.08
N LYS A 24 13.39 -2.22 -3.39
CA LYS A 24 14.83 -1.91 -3.40
C LYS A 24 15.27 -0.61 -4.10
N HIS A 25 14.39 0.13 -4.77
CA HIS A 25 14.74 1.22 -5.68
C HIS A 25 14.35 2.64 -5.25
N ASP A 26 13.51 2.85 -4.22
CA ASP A 26 13.13 4.23 -3.84
C ASP A 26 13.30 4.53 -2.34
N LYS A 27 14.56 4.78 -1.96
CA LYS A 27 15.03 4.97 -0.57
C LYS A 27 14.85 6.40 -0.07
N LYS A 28 13.72 7.07 -0.33
CA LYS A 28 13.45 8.34 0.36
C LYS A 28 13.13 8.04 1.81
N LYS A 29 14.14 8.20 2.68
CA LYS A 29 14.01 8.05 4.14
C LYS A 29 13.02 9.09 4.66
N MET A 30 11.90 8.66 5.23
CA MET A 30 10.99 9.54 5.95
C MET A 30 11.62 9.90 7.30
N TYR A 31 11.75 11.18 7.60
CA TYR A 31 12.19 11.64 8.91
C TYR A 31 10.99 11.68 9.88
N CYS A 32 11.27 11.72 11.19
CA CYS A 32 10.19 11.75 12.18
C CYS A 32 9.39 13.05 12.11
N GLU A 33 10.04 14.13 11.68
CA GLU A 33 9.50 15.46 11.48
C GLU A 33 8.53 15.51 10.30
N ASP A 34 8.74 14.64 9.30
CA ASP A 34 7.89 14.51 8.11
C ASP A 34 6.75 13.50 8.31
N CYS A 35 6.74 12.77 9.44
CA CYS A 35 5.76 11.74 9.70
C CYS A 35 4.38 12.37 9.97
N PRO A 36 3.30 11.92 9.31
CA PRO A 36 1.94 12.41 9.58
C PRO A 36 1.49 12.31 11.05
N LEU A 37 2.13 11.43 11.84
CA LEU A 37 1.84 11.24 13.27
C LEU A 37 2.65 12.17 14.19
N VAL A 38 3.46 13.11 13.65
CA VAL A 38 4.34 13.98 14.44
C VAL A 38 3.57 14.83 15.46
N ASP A 39 2.43 15.39 15.08
CA ASP A 39 1.58 16.21 15.96
C ASP A 39 0.89 15.36 17.02
N LEU A 40 0.47 14.14 16.65
CA LEU A 40 -0.14 13.20 17.58
C LEU A 40 0.87 12.80 18.67
N ARG A 41 2.11 12.54 18.27
CA ARG A 41 3.23 12.27 19.16
C ARG A 41 3.50 13.46 20.09
N ALA A 42 3.53 14.68 19.54
CA ALA A 42 3.79 15.90 20.31
C ALA A 42 2.74 16.13 21.41
N ARG A 43 1.46 15.89 21.13
CA ARG A 43 0.35 15.98 22.11
C ARG A 43 0.49 15.01 23.28
N CYS A 44 1.19 13.90 23.11
CA CYS A 44 1.34 12.86 24.14
C CYS A 44 2.65 12.99 24.94
N TYR A 45 3.61 13.81 24.49
CA TYR A 45 4.97 13.89 25.04
C TYR A 45 5.65 12.52 25.18
N SER A 46 5.35 11.60 24.25
CA SER A 46 5.77 10.20 24.30
C SER A 46 6.17 9.65 22.92
N ASN A 47 6.46 8.35 22.84
CA ASN A 47 6.63 7.69 21.54
C ASN A 47 5.29 7.52 20.79
N CYS A 48 5.37 7.21 19.49
CA CYS A 48 4.19 7.07 18.61
C CYS A 48 3.22 5.99 19.09
N ILE A 49 3.72 4.86 19.61
CA ILE A 49 2.86 3.76 20.09
C ILE A 49 2.00 4.25 21.26
N GLN A 50 2.60 4.92 22.24
CA GLN A 50 1.87 5.48 23.36
C GLN A 50 0.86 6.55 22.92
N ALA A 51 1.22 7.39 21.95
CA ALA A 51 0.31 8.37 21.38
C ALA A 51 -0.89 7.72 20.66
N MET A 52 -0.66 6.67 19.87
CA MET A 52 -1.72 5.91 19.20
C MET A 52 -2.63 5.19 20.20
N LEU A 53 -2.08 4.63 21.28
CA LEU A 53 -2.88 3.99 22.33
C LEU A 53 -3.73 5.01 23.11
N LYS A 54 -3.21 6.23 23.33
CA LYS A 54 -3.93 7.31 24.01
C LYS A 54 -4.98 7.97 23.12
N PHE A 55 -4.71 8.06 21.82
CA PHE A 55 -5.55 8.74 20.83
C PHE A 55 -5.81 7.85 19.60
N PRO A 56 -6.46 6.69 19.76
CA PRO A 56 -6.59 5.69 18.69
C PRO A 56 -7.45 6.18 17.51
N LYS A 57 -8.47 7.01 17.77
CA LYS A 57 -9.31 7.59 16.72
C LYS A 57 -8.52 8.54 15.82
N ASP A 58 -7.74 9.42 16.43
CA ASP A 58 -6.89 10.39 15.71
C ASP A 58 -5.82 9.65 14.90
N ALA A 59 -5.21 8.60 15.49
CA ALA A 59 -4.25 7.74 14.78
C ALA A 59 -4.86 7.10 13.53
N ILE A 60 -6.05 6.51 13.65
CA ILE A 60 -6.77 5.90 12.51
C ILE A 60 -7.05 6.94 11.43
N GLN A 61 -7.53 8.13 11.80
CA GLN A 61 -7.82 9.19 10.82
C GLN A 61 -6.56 9.66 10.08
N ILE A 62 -5.45 9.79 10.79
CA ILE A 62 -4.17 10.19 10.18
C ILE A 62 -3.68 9.12 9.21
N VAL A 63 -3.70 7.85 9.61
CA VAL A 63 -3.28 6.73 8.75
C VAL A 63 -4.20 6.57 7.55
N GLN A 64 -5.52 6.69 7.73
CA GLN A 64 -6.48 6.64 6.63
C GLN A 64 -6.25 7.78 5.63
N LYS A 65 -6.11 9.02 6.11
CA LYS A 65 -5.86 10.15 5.23
C LYS A 65 -4.58 9.97 4.42
N TRP A 66 -3.50 9.51 5.06
CA TRP A 66 -2.27 9.21 4.35
C TRP A 66 -2.46 8.08 3.33
N SER A 67 -3.21 7.03 3.68
CA SER A 67 -3.54 5.92 2.78
C SER A 67 -4.26 6.39 1.52
N ASP A 68 -5.31 7.21 1.70
CA ASP A 68 -6.12 7.79 0.62
C ASP A 68 -5.28 8.67 -0.32
N GLU A 69 -4.31 9.42 0.22
CA GLU A 69 -3.38 10.27 -0.54
C GLU A 69 -2.25 9.48 -1.24
N HIS A 70 -2.02 8.23 -0.83
CA HIS A 70 -0.94 7.39 -1.33
C HIS A 70 -1.49 6.01 -1.75
N PRO A 71 -2.31 5.92 -2.81
CA PRO A 71 -2.85 4.64 -3.26
C PRO A 71 -1.71 3.64 -3.55
N VAL A 72 -1.99 2.35 -3.31
CA VAL A 72 -1.05 1.28 -3.65
C VAL A 72 -1.00 1.15 -5.17
N GLU A 73 0.20 1.22 -5.74
CA GLU A 73 0.41 1.06 -7.19
C GLU A 73 -0.08 -0.33 -7.62
N THR A 74 -1.01 -0.34 -8.57
CA THR A 74 -1.54 -1.56 -9.17
C THR A 74 -0.59 -2.10 -10.25
N MET A 75 -0.71 -3.39 -10.58
CA MET A 75 0.06 -4.02 -11.66
C MET A 75 -0.08 -3.26 -12.98
N ILE A 76 -1.28 -2.75 -13.29
CA ILE A 76 -1.53 -1.99 -14.52
C ILE A 76 -0.89 -0.60 -14.50
N GLU A 77 -0.90 0.10 -13.37
CA GLU A 77 -0.23 1.40 -13.22
C GLU A 77 1.29 1.24 -13.35
N HIS A 78 1.85 0.20 -12.74
CA HIS A 78 3.26 -0.11 -12.85
C HIS A 78 3.66 -0.41 -14.31
N LEU A 79 2.86 -1.23 -15.01
CA LEU A 79 3.08 -1.56 -16.42
C LEU A 79 3.04 -0.31 -17.30
N LYS A 80 2.07 0.58 -17.10
CA LYS A 80 1.94 1.85 -17.85
C LYS A 80 3.16 2.75 -17.63
N THR A 81 3.70 2.79 -16.41
CA THR A 81 4.89 3.58 -16.08
C THR A 81 6.14 3.04 -16.77
N GLN A 82 6.35 1.72 -16.76
CA GLN A 82 7.49 1.08 -17.43
C GLN A 82 7.36 1.07 -18.96
N HIS A 83 6.13 0.93 -19.46
CA HIS A 83 5.81 0.81 -20.87
C HIS A 83 4.69 1.79 -21.27
N PRO A 84 4.97 3.09 -21.41
CA PRO A 84 3.96 4.11 -21.71
C PRO A 84 3.21 3.91 -23.04
N LYS A 85 3.74 3.05 -23.91
CA LYS A 85 3.15 2.70 -25.22
C LYS A 85 2.42 1.36 -25.21
N VAL A 86 2.20 0.76 -24.05
CA VAL A 86 1.43 -0.49 -23.96
C VAL A 86 0.03 -0.28 -24.55
N GLN A 87 -0.41 -1.23 -25.37
CA GLN A 87 -1.75 -1.20 -25.93
C GLN A 87 -2.72 -1.74 -24.89
N LEU A 88 -3.83 -1.02 -24.72
CA LEU A 88 -4.89 -1.36 -23.77
C LEU A 88 -6.20 -1.55 -24.53
N ASP A 89 -7.05 -2.41 -23.99
CA ASP A 89 -8.40 -2.64 -24.46
C ASP A 89 -9.41 -1.64 -23.84
N GLU A 90 -10.70 -1.87 -24.07
CA GLU A 90 -11.80 -1.05 -23.56
C GLU A 90 -11.87 -1.05 -22.02
N ASP A 91 -11.33 -2.09 -21.37
CA ASP A 91 -11.25 -2.24 -19.93
C ASP A 91 -9.98 -1.59 -19.34
N ASN A 92 -9.20 -0.87 -20.15
CA ASN A 92 -7.94 -0.22 -19.79
C ASN A 92 -6.83 -1.17 -19.30
N VAL A 93 -6.88 -2.44 -19.73
CA VAL A 93 -5.87 -3.47 -19.44
C VAL A 93 -5.24 -3.99 -20.74
N PRO A 94 -4.03 -4.58 -20.70
CA PRO A 94 -3.44 -5.17 -21.89
C PRO A 94 -4.12 -6.50 -22.27
N PRO A 95 -3.97 -6.95 -23.54
CA PRO A 95 -4.60 -8.19 -24.04
C PRO A 95 -3.94 -9.48 -23.51
N PHE A 96 -3.07 -9.39 -22.52
CA PHE A 96 -2.35 -10.51 -21.88
C PHE A 96 -2.44 -10.39 -20.37
N CYS A 97 -2.19 -11.47 -19.64
CA CYS A 97 -2.32 -11.47 -18.17
C CYS A 97 -1.00 -11.20 -17.46
N PRO A 98 -1.05 -10.73 -16.19
CA PRO A 98 0.16 -10.50 -15.39
C PRO A 98 1.08 -11.73 -15.34
N SER A 99 0.50 -12.94 -15.25
CA SER A 99 1.21 -14.23 -15.28
C SER A 99 2.04 -14.43 -16.56
N SER A 100 1.58 -13.90 -17.70
CA SER A 100 2.26 -14.04 -18.99
C SER A 100 3.57 -13.26 -19.07
N ILE A 101 3.77 -12.28 -18.18
CA ILE A 101 4.96 -11.42 -18.14
C ILE A 101 5.72 -11.51 -16.82
N GLY A 102 5.40 -12.52 -15.99
CA GLY A 102 6.08 -12.75 -14.71
C GLY A 102 5.73 -11.75 -13.59
N TYR A 103 4.59 -11.06 -13.69
CA TYR A 103 4.08 -10.21 -12.60
C TYR A 103 3.36 -11.03 -11.51
N GLU A 104 2.99 -12.26 -11.83
CA GLU A 104 2.33 -13.21 -10.92
C GLU A 104 2.94 -14.60 -11.16
N GLU A 105 3.40 -15.27 -10.09
CA GLU A 105 3.93 -16.65 -10.19
C GLU A 105 2.80 -17.70 -10.17
N ASP A 106 1.70 -17.39 -9.48
CA ASP A 106 0.54 -18.27 -9.41
C ASP A 106 -0.41 -18.02 -10.59
N HIS A 107 -0.74 -19.08 -11.32
CA HIS A 107 -1.78 -19.11 -12.37
C HIS A 107 -3.21 -18.83 -11.85
N SER A 108 -3.36 -18.33 -10.62
CA SER A 108 -4.62 -17.89 -10.01
C SER A 108 -5.34 -16.85 -10.89
N CYS A 109 -4.58 -16.11 -11.70
CA CYS A 109 -5.03 -15.04 -12.57
C CYS A 109 -5.49 -15.46 -13.97
N ASP A 110 -5.33 -16.73 -14.35
CA ASP A 110 -5.61 -17.18 -15.72
C ASP A 110 -7.12 -17.19 -16.07
N LYS A 111 -8.00 -17.10 -15.06
CA LYS A 111 -9.46 -17.08 -15.24
C LYS A 111 -10.07 -15.67 -15.22
N ASP A 112 -9.41 -14.68 -14.64
CA ASP A 112 -9.95 -13.32 -14.46
C ASP A 112 -8.82 -12.28 -14.54
N CYS A 113 -8.27 -12.18 -15.74
CA CYS A 113 -7.12 -11.35 -16.12
C CYS A 113 -7.30 -9.87 -15.72
N ILE A 114 -8.49 -9.32 -15.97
CA ILE A 114 -8.85 -7.92 -15.69
C ILE A 114 -8.76 -7.65 -14.19
N LYS A 115 -9.29 -8.54 -13.35
CA LYS A 115 -9.19 -8.37 -11.89
C LYS A 115 -7.75 -8.41 -11.41
N CYS A 116 -6.90 -9.23 -12.01
CA CYS A 116 -5.50 -9.31 -11.60
C CYS A 116 -4.71 -8.06 -11.95
N TRP A 117 -4.96 -7.44 -13.11
CA TRP A 117 -4.33 -6.17 -13.44
C TRP A 117 -4.63 -5.05 -12.43
N ASN A 118 -5.79 -5.11 -11.78
CA ASN A 118 -6.20 -4.15 -10.76
C ASN A 118 -5.73 -4.51 -9.34
N ARG A 119 -4.96 -5.60 -9.16
CA ARG A 119 -4.33 -5.92 -7.87
C ARG A 119 -3.08 -5.06 -7.64
N PRO A 120 -2.67 -4.89 -6.37
CA PRO A 120 -1.37 -4.31 -6.04
C PRO A 120 -0.23 -4.97 -6.82
N TYR A 121 0.68 -4.18 -7.40
CA TYR A 121 1.89 -4.71 -8.06
C TYR A 121 2.84 -5.39 -7.07
N MET A 122 2.79 -4.98 -5.80
CA MET A 122 3.51 -5.60 -4.71
C MET A 122 2.51 -5.98 -3.62
N GLU A 123 2.09 -7.24 -3.60
CA GLU A 123 1.65 -7.87 -2.35
C GLU A 123 2.89 -8.43 -1.64
N GLU A 124 2.96 -8.15 -0.34
CA GLU A 124 4.03 -8.59 0.57
C GLU A 124 4.25 -10.10 0.44
N ASN A 125 5.42 -10.49 -0.08
CA ASN A 125 6.03 -11.75 0.36
C ASN A 125 6.13 -11.67 1.89
N ASP A 126 5.27 -12.45 2.56
CA ASP A 126 5.27 -12.88 3.95
C ASP A 126 6.07 -12.05 4.97
N ILE A 127 5.34 -11.39 5.88
CA ILE A 127 5.83 -11.12 7.26
C ILE A 127 5.73 -12.42 8.06
#